data_AF-A0A976PUD6-F1
#
_entry.id   AF-A0A976PUD6-F1
#
_cell.length_a   1.000
_cell.length_b   1.000
_cell.length_c   1.000
_cell.angle_alpha   90.00
_cell.angle_beta   90.00
_cell.angle_gamma   90.00
#
_symmetry.space_group_name_H-M   'P 1'
#
loop_
_entity.id
_entity.type
_entity.pdbx_description
1 polymer ?
#
loop_
_entity_poly.entity_id
_entity_poly.type
_entity_poly.pdbx_seq_one_letter_code
_entity_poly.pdbx_strand_id
1 'polypeptide(L)' 'MVAPFVQGRLLQQDLSVTIETECAHCGRSLRLTVDSDLGYQIHSEGARPLVFEPHVDWREIRAPNIIDFY' A
#
# COMPACT_ATOMS: atom_id res chain seq x y z
N MET A 1 -23.29 -18.87 -0.62
CA MET A 1 -21.85 -19.11 -0.52
C MET A 1 -21.15 -17.81 -0.84
N VAL A 2 -20.41 -17.24 0.11
CA VAL A 2 -19.70 -15.95 -0.06
C VAL A 2 -18.32 -16.28 -0.61
N ALA A 3 -17.96 -15.71 -1.77
CA ALA A 3 -16.61 -15.84 -2.29
C ALA A 3 -15.62 -15.22 -1.28
N PRO A 4 -14.55 -15.93 -0.87
CA PRO A 4 -13.56 -15.37 0.04
C PRO A 4 -12.93 -14.12 -0.59
N PHE A 5 -12.64 -13.14 0.26
CA PHE A 5 -11.86 -11.96 -0.10
C PHE A 5 -10.59 -12.40 -0.82
N VAL A 6 -10.47 -12.09 -2.11
CA VAL A 6 -9.19 -12.26 -2.79
C VAL A 6 -8.41 -10.99 -2.49
N GLN A 7 -7.58 -11.02 -1.46
CA GLN A 7 -6.43 -10.13 -1.38
C GLN A 7 -5.60 -10.44 -2.63
N GLY A 8 -5.87 -9.71 -3.71
CA GLY A 8 -5.39 -10.01 -5.04
C GLY A 8 -3.89 -9.89 -5.09
N ARG A 9 -3.17 -11.03 -5.01
CA ARG A 9 -1.82 -11.08 -5.56
C ARG A 9 -1.96 -10.83 -7.06
N LEU A 10 -1.67 -9.60 -7.50
CA LEU A 10 -1.77 -9.15 -8.89
C LEU A 10 -1.18 -10.14 -9.89
N LEU A 11 -0.17 -10.93 -9.49
CA LEU A 11 0.53 -11.91 -10.32
C LEU A 11 0.67 -13.31 -9.68
N GLN A 12 -0.02 -13.61 -8.57
CA GLN A 12 0.22 -14.83 -7.76
C GLN A 12 1.70 -15.07 -7.38
N GLN A 13 2.49 -14.00 -7.32
CA GLN A 13 3.92 -14.03 -7.00
C GLN A 13 4.16 -13.16 -5.77
N ASP A 14 5.29 -13.41 -5.10
CA ASP A 14 5.77 -12.51 -4.06
C ASP A 14 6.26 -11.22 -4.73
N LEU A 15 5.60 -10.12 -4.39
CA LEU A 15 5.90 -8.77 -4.82
C LEU A 15 6.56 -8.00 -3.69
N SER A 16 7.53 -7.18 -4.09
CA SER A 16 8.17 -6.19 -3.24
C SER A 16 8.19 -4.86 -3.99
N VAL A 17 7.77 -3.79 -3.32
CA VAL A 17 7.69 -2.45 -3.89
C VAL A 17 8.58 -1.52 -3.08
N THR A 18 9.46 -0.81 -3.78
CA THR A 18 10.25 0.28 -3.19
C THR A 18 9.54 1.60 -3.41
N ILE A 19 9.30 2.34 -2.34
CA ILE A 19 8.74 3.68 -2.34
C ILE A 19 9.86 4.66 -2.06
N GLU A 20 10.06 5.60 -2.98
CA GLU A 20 10.97 6.72 -2.86
C GLU A 20 10.16 8.01 -2.83
N THR A 21 10.33 8.80 -1.77
CA THR A 21 9.58 10.03 -1.57
C THR A 21 10.40 11.03 -0.77
N GLU A 22 9.83 12.20 -0.50
CA GLU A 22 10.46 13.29 0.22
C GLU A 22 9.51 13.81 1.31
N CYS A 23 10.07 14.10 2.49
CA CYS A 23 9.28 14.71 3.55
C CYS A 23 8.90 16.15 3.18
N ALA A 24 7.61 16.41 2.99
CA ALA A 24 7.10 17.74 2.64
C ALA A 24 7.46 18.85 3.65
N HIS A 25 7.74 18.50 4.91
CA HIS A 25 8.12 19.48 5.94
C HIS A 25 9.61 19.84 5.93
N CYS A 26 10.52 18.90 5.67
CA CYS A 26 11.96 19.12 5.83
C CYS A 26 12.83 18.76 4.61
N GLY A 27 12.21 18.30 3.52
CA GLY A 27 12.86 17.95 2.26
C GLY A 27 13.77 16.72 2.33
N ARG A 28 13.72 15.94 3.41
CA ARG A 28 14.56 14.74 3.55
C ARG A 28 14.02 13.60 2.70
N SER A 29 14.90 12.94 1.97
CA SER A 29 14.57 11.74 1.21
C SER A 29 14.17 10.59 2.14
N LEU A 30 13.05 9.96 1.81
CA LEU A 30 12.51 8.78 2.46
C LEU A 30 12.50 7.62 1.46
N ARG A 31 13.15 6.52 1.81
CA ARG A 31 13.09 5.26 1.07
C ARG A 31 12.60 4.16 1.99
N LEU A 32 11.60 3.41 1.54
CA LEU A 32 11.09 2.23 2.22
C LEU A 32 10.68 1.14 1.24
N THR A 33 10.71 -0.10 1.69
CA THR A 33 10.25 -1.26 0.92
C THR A 33 9.04 -1.88 1.62
N VAL A 34 8.03 -2.28 0.85
CA VAL A 34 6.84 -3.00 1.32
C VAL A 34 6.76 -4.33 0.59
N ASP A 35 6.55 -5.42 1.33
CA ASP A 35 6.39 -6.77 0.78
C ASP A 35 4.91 -7.18 0.66
N SER A 36 4.68 -8.39 0.15
CA SER A 36 3.34 -8.93 -0.09
C SER A 36 2.54 -9.25 1.18
N ASP A 37 3.22 -9.38 2.31
CA ASP A 37 2.61 -9.62 3.62
C ASP A 37 2.41 -8.29 4.38
N LEU A 38 2.57 -7.16 3.67
CA LEU A 38 2.52 -5.81 4.23
C LEU A 38 3.58 -5.55 5.31
N GLY A 39 4.63 -6.38 5.35
CA GLY A 39 5.86 -6.07 6.05
C GLY A 39 6.56 -4.89 5.39
N TYR A 40 7.18 -4.03 6.18
CA TYR A 40 7.93 -2.89 5.64
C TYR A 40 9.29 -2.71 6.31
N GLN A 41 10.23 -2.19 5.53
CA GLN A 41 11.58 -1.83 5.98
C GLN A 41 11.89 -0.40 5.58
N ILE A 42 12.40 0.39 6.54
CA ILE A 42 12.82 1.76 6.33
C ILE A 42 14.33 1.78 6.06
N HIS A 43 14.74 2.42 4.96
CA HIS A 43 16.14 2.52 4.56
C HIS A 43 16.75 3.90 4.83
N SER A 44 15.91 4.90 5.13
CA SER A 44 16.37 6.24 5.50
C SER A 44 16.66 6.34 7.00
N GLU A 45 17.88 6.78 7.33
CA GLU A 45 18.31 6.94 8.72
C GLU A 45 17.45 7.97 9.48
N GLY A 46 17.02 7.61 10.68
CA GLY A 46 16.22 8.47 11.56
C GLY A 46 14.76 8.67 11.12
N ALA A 47 14.33 8.09 9.99
CA ALA A 47 12.94 8.17 9.55
C ALA A 47 12.05 7.23 10.37
N ARG A 48 10.89 7.74 10.81
CA ARG A 48 9.86 6.98 11.52
C ARG A 48 8.48 7.22 10.88
N PRO A 49 8.25 6.74 9.65
CA PRO A 49 6.95 6.94 9.00
C PRO A 49 5.87 6.12 9.70
N LEU A 50 4.67 6.67 9.75
CA LEU A 50 3.48 5.91 10.08
C LEU A 50 3.04 5.20 8.81
N VAL A 51 3.22 3.88 8.76
CA VAL A 51 2.71 3.05 7.68
C VAL A 51 1.37 2.47 8.12
N PHE A 52 0.31 2.79 7.40
CA PHE A 52 -1.00 2.23 7.62
C PHE A 52 -1.60 1.76 6.29
N GLU A 53 -2.16 0.57 6.29
CA GLU A 53 -3.03 0.10 5.21
C GLU A 53 -4.46 0.19 5.73
N PRO A 54 -5.32 1.02 5.12
CA PRO A 54 -6.72 1.00 5.48
C PRO A 54 -7.31 -0.30 4.94
N HIS A 55 -7.84 -1.14 5.84
CA HIS A 55 -8.66 -2.27 5.44
C HIS A 55 -9.91 -1.73 4.73
N VAL A 56 -9.87 -1.73 3.40
CA VAL A 56 -10.98 -1.31 2.56
C VAL A 56 -11.72 -2.56 2.09
N ASP A 57 -12.97 -2.74 2.53
CA ASP A 57 -13.84 -3.71 1.87
C ASP A 57 -14.40 -3.10 0.58
N TRP A 58 -13.69 -3.36 -0.51
CA TRP A 58 -14.09 -2.94 -1.85
C TRP A 58 -15.48 -3.46 -2.26
N ARG A 59 -16.02 -4.51 -1.61
CA ARG A 59 -17.38 -5.02 -1.88
C ARG A 59 -18.48 -4.15 -1.26
N GLU A 60 -18.15 -3.40 -0.22
CA GLU A 60 -19.06 -2.48 0.46
C GLU A 60 -19.00 -1.06 -0.12
N ILE A 61 -17.90 -0.71 -0.81
CA ILE A 61 -17.79 0.54 -1.57
C ILE A 61 -18.66 0.45 -2.84
N ARG A 62 -19.94 0.82 -2.70
CA ARG A 62 -20.90 0.99 -3.81
C ARG A 62 -21.02 2.44 -4.30
N ALA A 63 -20.29 3.36 -3.69
CA ALA A 63 -20.25 4.74 -4.14
C ALA A 63 -19.52 4.84 -5.49
N PRO A 64 -19.85 5.84 -6.34
CA PRO A 64 -19.12 6.06 -7.58
C PRO A 64 -17.63 6.18 -7.29
N ASN A 65 -16.83 5.29 -7.85
CA ASN A 65 -15.38 5.31 -7.71
C ASN A 65 -14.73 5.55 -9.08
N ILE A 66 -13.47 5.97 -9.08
CA ILE A 66 -12.73 6.34 -10.30
C ILE A 66 -12.55 5.17 -11.29
N ILE A 67 -12.74 3.93 -10.84
CA ILE A 67 -12.60 2.72 -11.67
C ILE A 67 -13.89 2.46 -12.45
N ASP A 68 -15.06 2.70 -11.84
CA ASP A 68 -16.38 2.48 -12.44
C ASP A 68 -16.91 3.70 -13.25
N PHE A 69 -16.08 4.73 -13.47
CA PHE A 69 -16.44 5.93 -14.23
C PHE A 69 -16.20 5.83 -15.75
N TYR A 70 -16.00 4.61 -16.29
CA TYR A 70 -15.93 4.33 -17.73
C TYR A 70 -16.90 3.22 -18.14
#